data_AF-C7HUP9-F1
#
_entry.id   AF-C7HUP9-F1
#
_cell.length_a   1.000
_cell.length_b   1.000
_cell.length_c   1.000
_cell.angle_alpha   90.00
_cell.angle_beta   90.00
_cell.angle_gamma   90.00
#
_symmetry.space_group_name_H-M   'P 1'
#
loop_
_entity.id
_entity.type
_entity.pdbx_description
1 polymer ?
#
loop_
_entity_poly.entity_id
_entity_poly.type
_entity_poly.pdbx_seq_one_letter_code
_entity_poly.pdbx_strand_id
1 'polypeptide(L)'
;MKKNKKIFLLISAIIIISLSLIFKYKTNNEKVKTPKLDEISSITFIRVINDRGVEKREVYKKSHINKFLNIIKDSEKTKKISISNFPDKEEFIIVTFKIKDGGFIISSIYEENNSIYFEQAFNDIFKLNYNDNLYLLLDNISQENNKEDISVNIEELLDSDF
;
A
#
# COMPACT_ATOMS: atom_id res chain seq x y z
N MET A 1 45.08 34.10 -0.16
CA MET A 1 44.17 33.30 0.70
C MET A 1 42.67 33.44 0.41
N LYS A 2 42.10 34.61 0.04
CA LYS A 2 40.64 34.77 -0.16
C LYS A 2 40.04 34.01 -1.37
N LYS A 3 40.79 33.87 -2.48
CA LYS A 3 40.34 33.18 -3.70
C LYS A 3 40.13 31.67 -3.49
N ASN A 4 41.09 31.02 -2.81
CA ASN A 4 41.03 29.58 -2.52
C ASN A 4 39.91 29.25 -1.52
N LYS A 5 39.60 30.16 -0.57
CA LYS A 5 38.45 30.03 0.34
C LYS A 5 37.10 30.11 -0.40
N LYS A 6 36.97 31.00 -1.41
CA LYS A 6 35.75 31.08 -2.24
C LYS A 6 35.54 29.83 -3.10
N ILE A 7 36.62 29.28 -3.67
CA ILE A 7 36.59 28.04 -4.46
C ILE A 7 36.21 26.86 -3.58
N PHE A 8 36.79 26.76 -2.38
CA PHE A 8 36.46 25.71 -1.41
C PHE A 8 34.99 25.79 -0.97
N LEU A 9 34.45 26.99 -0.72
CA LEU A 9 33.03 27.20 -0.41
C LEU A 9 32.10 26.74 -1.54
N LEU A 10 32.42 27.08 -2.80
CA LEU A 10 31.63 26.65 -3.96
C LEU A 10 31.62 25.12 -4.12
N ILE A 11 32.78 24.47 -3.97
CA ILE A 11 32.89 23.01 -4.04
C ILE A 11 32.08 22.35 -2.91
N SER A 12 32.17 22.88 -1.68
CA SER A 12 31.41 22.35 -0.53
C SER A 12 29.89 22.48 -0.72
N ALA A 13 29.41 23.58 -1.31
CA ALA A 13 27.99 23.78 -1.60
C ALA A 13 27.49 22.78 -2.66
N ILE A 14 28.26 22.53 -3.71
CA ILE A 14 27.92 21.55 -4.76
C ILE A 14 27.81 20.13 -4.17
N ILE A 15 28.73 19.76 -3.28
CA ILE A 15 28.72 18.46 -2.60
C ILE A 15 27.49 18.33 -1.70
N ILE A 16 27.13 19.36 -0.94
CA ILE A 16 25.94 19.34 -0.07
C ILE A 16 24.67 19.20 -0.91
N ILE A 17 24.56 19.94 -2.02
CA ILE A 17 23.41 19.87 -2.94
C ILE A 17 23.32 18.46 -3.56
N SER A 18 24.41 17.89 -4.04
CA SER A 18 24.40 16.56 -4.65
C SER A 18 24.07 15.46 -3.65
N LEU A 19 24.61 15.51 -2.42
CA LEU A 19 24.21 14.56 -1.36
C LEU A 19 22.74 14.69 -0.99
N SER A 20 22.20 15.92 -0.89
CA SER A 20 20.80 16.14 -0.57
C SER A 20 19.86 15.59 -1.67
N LEU A 21 20.25 15.71 -2.94
CA LEU A 21 19.55 15.11 -4.07
C LEU A 21 19.58 13.58 -4.00
N ILE A 22 20.74 12.99 -3.71
CA ILE A 22 20.91 11.53 -3.59
C ILE A 22 20.05 10.98 -2.42
N PHE A 23 20.06 11.65 -1.26
CA PHE A 23 19.26 11.23 -0.10
C PHE A 23 17.76 11.33 -0.37
N LYS A 24 17.32 12.41 -1.01
CA LYS A 24 15.92 12.59 -1.42
C LYS A 24 15.49 11.55 -2.46
N TYR A 25 16.38 11.20 -3.39
CA TYR A 25 16.13 10.17 -4.39
C TYR A 25 16.04 8.77 -3.77
N LYS A 26 16.90 8.46 -2.78
CA LYS A 26 16.90 7.15 -2.10
C LYS A 26 15.65 6.94 -1.25
N THR A 27 15.22 7.97 -0.52
CA THR A 27 14.02 7.92 0.35
C THR A 27 12.71 7.85 -0.45
N ASN A 28 12.65 8.47 -1.63
CA ASN A 28 11.48 8.38 -2.53
C ASN A 28 11.36 7.04 -3.28
N ASN A 29 12.42 6.22 -3.32
CA ASN A 29 12.44 4.98 -4.12
C ASN A 29 12.15 3.72 -3.31
N GLU A 30 11.85 3.82 -2.02
CA GLU A 30 11.38 2.66 -1.28
C GLU A 30 10.03 2.22 -1.84
N LYS A 31 9.99 0.97 -2.30
CA LYS A 31 8.82 0.35 -2.92
C LYS A 31 8.00 -0.40 -1.88
N VAL A 32 6.72 -0.63 -2.21
CA VAL A 32 5.83 -1.47 -1.40
C VAL A 32 6.48 -2.83 -1.14
N LYS A 33 6.50 -3.23 0.13
CA LYS A 33 6.96 -4.56 0.53
C LYS A 33 5.83 -5.55 0.30
N THR A 34 5.97 -6.45 -0.66
CA THR A 34 4.94 -7.45 -0.98
C THR A 34 5.52 -8.86 -0.89
N PRO A 35 4.76 -9.88 -0.46
CA PRO A 35 5.15 -11.27 -0.63
C PRO A 35 5.36 -11.61 -2.12
N LYS A 36 6.15 -12.65 -2.42
CA LYS A 36 6.30 -13.08 -3.82
C LYS A 36 5.01 -13.71 -4.32
N LEU A 37 4.75 -13.59 -5.63
CA LEU A 37 3.55 -14.15 -6.24
C LEU A 37 3.37 -15.63 -5.92
N ASP A 38 4.45 -16.40 -5.92
CA ASP A 38 4.39 -17.85 -5.67
C ASP A 38 4.13 -18.21 -4.21
N GLU A 39 4.43 -17.31 -3.27
CA GLU A 39 4.23 -17.48 -1.83
C GLU A 39 2.77 -17.18 -1.42
N ILE A 40 2.01 -16.42 -2.22
CA ILE A 40 0.62 -16.06 -1.93
C ILE A 40 -0.32 -17.22 -2.31
N SER A 41 -1.18 -17.66 -1.40
CA SER A 41 -2.26 -18.62 -1.70
C SER A 41 -3.51 -17.92 -2.22
N SER A 42 -3.93 -16.84 -1.58
CA SER A 42 -5.05 -15.99 -1.99
C SER A 42 -4.86 -14.55 -1.50
N ILE A 43 -5.67 -13.64 -2.06
CA ILE A 43 -5.87 -12.31 -1.50
C ILE A 43 -7.35 -12.17 -1.13
N THR A 44 -7.61 -11.73 0.09
CA THR A 44 -8.94 -11.38 0.56
C THR A 44 -9.05 -9.86 0.66
N PHE A 45 -10.14 -9.31 0.12
CA PHE A 45 -10.51 -7.91 0.25
C PHE A 45 -11.76 -7.84 1.12
N ILE A 46 -11.73 -7.05 2.19
CA ILE A 46 -12.90 -6.79 3.03
C ILE A 46 -13.17 -5.30 3.01
N ARG A 47 -14.31 -4.90 2.44
CA ARG A 47 -14.78 -3.51 2.53
C ARG A 47 -15.31 -3.27 3.94
N VAL A 48 -14.79 -2.22 4.56
CA VAL A 48 -15.18 -1.77 5.90
C VAL A 48 -15.90 -0.44 5.77
N ILE A 49 -17.04 -0.30 6.46
CA ILE A 49 -17.75 0.96 6.64
C ILE A 49 -18.08 1.10 8.12
N ASN A 50 -17.67 2.20 8.75
CA ASN A 50 -17.92 2.47 10.17
C ASN A 50 -17.56 1.27 11.06
N ASP A 51 -16.31 0.80 10.94
CA ASP A 51 -15.73 -0.33 11.69
C ASP A 51 -16.42 -1.69 11.51
N ARG A 52 -17.27 -1.83 10.48
CA ARG A 52 -17.87 -3.12 10.11
C ARG A 52 -17.46 -3.56 8.72
N GLY A 53 -16.99 -4.79 8.61
CA GLY A 53 -16.89 -5.50 7.35
C GLY A 53 -18.28 -5.73 6.76
N VAL A 54 -18.52 -5.19 5.56
CA VAL A 54 -19.82 -5.26 4.86
C VAL A 54 -19.76 -6.13 3.61
N GLU A 55 -18.58 -6.32 3.03
CA GLU A 55 -18.40 -7.05 1.78
C GLU A 55 -17.04 -7.76 1.80
N LYS A 56 -17.02 -9.05 1.46
CA LYS A 56 -15.81 -9.87 1.28
C LYS A 56 -15.66 -10.22 -0.20
N ARG A 57 -14.41 -10.19 -0.68
CA ARG A 57 -14.03 -10.74 -1.99
C ARG A 57 -12.74 -11.54 -1.89
N GLU A 58 -12.71 -12.72 -2.50
CA GLU A 58 -11.53 -13.58 -2.50
C GLU A 58 -10.99 -13.79 -3.92
N VAL A 59 -9.66 -13.71 -4.03
CA VAL A 59 -8.93 -13.81 -5.29
C VAL A 59 -7.87 -14.89 -5.20
N TYR A 60 -8.11 -15.99 -5.91
CA TYR A 60 -7.20 -17.14 -5.99
C TYR A 60 -6.40 -17.18 -7.30
N LYS A 61 -6.94 -16.56 -8.35
CA LYS A 61 -6.35 -16.64 -9.70
C LYS A 61 -5.03 -15.87 -9.74
N LYS A 62 -3.92 -16.58 -9.98
CA LYS A 62 -2.57 -16.01 -10.01
C LYS A 62 -2.42 -14.80 -10.93
N SER A 63 -3.09 -14.79 -12.09
CA SER A 63 -3.03 -13.63 -12.99
C SER A 63 -3.64 -12.37 -12.38
N HIS A 64 -4.69 -12.50 -11.59
CA HIS A 64 -5.34 -11.37 -10.90
C HIS A 64 -4.52 -10.90 -9.69
N ILE A 65 -4.00 -11.85 -8.91
CA ILE A 65 -3.04 -11.56 -7.82
C ILE A 65 -1.84 -10.79 -8.38
N ASN A 66 -1.24 -11.27 -9.48
CA ASN A 66 -0.10 -10.61 -10.12
C ASN A 66 -0.45 -9.20 -10.61
N LYS A 67 -1.64 -9.02 -11.19
CA LYS A 67 -2.13 -7.71 -11.62
C LYS A 67 -2.20 -6.73 -10.45
N PHE A 68 -2.80 -7.14 -9.33
CA PHE A 68 -2.85 -6.31 -8.14
C PHE A 68 -1.46 -6.00 -7.59
N LEU A 69 -0.57 -6.98 -7.51
CA LEU A 69 0.82 -6.78 -7.10
C LEU A 69 1.54 -5.74 -7.98
N ASN A 70 1.30 -5.75 -9.30
CA ASN A 70 1.90 -4.78 -10.20
C ASN A 70 1.37 -3.36 -9.94
N ILE A 71 0.07 -3.21 -9.69
CA ILE A 71 -0.55 -1.91 -9.36
C ILE A 71 0.09 -1.33 -8.10
N ILE A 72 0.20 -2.12 -7.02
CA ILE A 72 0.78 -1.62 -5.77
C ILE A 72 2.30 -1.41 -5.88
N LYS A 73 3.04 -2.18 -6.69
CA LYS A 73 4.48 -1.96 -6.90
C LYS A 73 4.79 -0.71 -7.72
N ASP A 74 3.89 -0.32 -8.61
CA ASP A 74 4.02 0.91 -9.40
C ASP A 74 3.75 2.18 -8.57
N SER A 75 3.17 2.04 -7.37
CA SER A 75 2.85 3.16 -6.48
C SER A 75 4.05 4.02 -6.08
N GLU A 76 3.72 5.24 -5.65
CA GLU A 76 4.66 6.23 -5.13
C GLU A 76 4.59 6.29 -3.60
N LYS A 77 5.73 6.12 -2.93
CA LYS A 77 5.81 6.28 -1.47
C LYS A 77 5.48 7.72 -1.07
N THR A 78 4.58 7.87 -0.11
CA THR A 78 4.25 9.18 0.46
C THR A 78 5.23 9.54 1.59
N LYS A 79 5.11 10.76 2.12
CA LYS A 79 5.85 11.18 3.32
C LYS A 79 5.17 10.73 4.63
N LYS A 80 3.96 10.17 4.55
CA LYS A 80 3.18 9.74 5.72
C LYS A 80 3.61 8.32 6.11
N ILE A 81 3.57 8.04 7.40
CA ILE A 81 3.85 6.73 8.00
C ILE A 81 2.55 6.31 8.70
N SER A 82 2.19 5.04 8.54
CA SER A 82 1.09 4.43 9.28
C SER A 82 1.48 4.21 10.74
N ILE A 83 0.58 4.52 11.66
CA ILE A 83 0.81 4.39 13.11
C ILE A 83 -0.20 3.45 13.78
N SER A 84 -1.01 2.76 12.98
CA SER A 84 -2.12 1.91 13.42
C SER A 84 -2.25 0.68 12.53
N ASN A 85 -3.10 -0.27 12.94
CA ASN A 85 -3.43 -1.44 12.13
C ASN A 85 -4.27 -1.06 10.89
N PHE A 86 -5.14 -0.07 11.04
CA PHE A 86 -6.09 0.37 10.04
C PHE A 86 -6.07 1.90 9.92
N PRO A 87 -6.41 2.45 8.74
CA PRO A 87 -6.47 3.88 8.53
C PRO A 87 -7.64 4.51 9.29
N ASP A 88 -7.48 5.75 9.75
CA ASP A 88 -8.55 6.55 10.34
C ASP A 88 -9.48 7.09 9.24
N LYS A 89 -10.35 6.22 8.72
CA LYS A 89 -11.28 6.47 7.61
C LYS A 89 -12.62 5.77 7.88
N GLU A 90 -13.72 6.45 7.57
CA GLU A 90 -15.06 5.86 7.64
C GLU A 90 -15.23 4.66 6.70
N GLU A 91 -14.57 4.70 5.54
CA GLU A 91 -14.58 3.63 4.56
C GLU A 91 -13.17 3.32 4.04
N PHE A 92 -12.84 2.02 4.03
CA PHE A 92 -11.61 1.49 3.48
C PHE A 92 -11.77 0.00 3.15
N ILE A 93 -10.74 -0.60 2.59
CA ILE A 93 -10.66 -2.03 2.30
C ILE A 93 -9.47 -2.62 3.02
N ILE A 94 -9.71 -3.64 3.82
CA ILE A 94 -8.66 -4.51 4.34
C ILE A 94 -8.22 -5.44 3.22
N VAL A 95 -6.91 -5.56 3.04
CA VAL A 95 -6.26 -6.46 2.09
C VAL A 95 -5.43 -7.47 2.87
N THR A 96 -5.84 -8.73 2.81
CA THR A 96 -5.15 -9.83 3.48
C THR A 96 -4.48 -10.70 2.43
N PHE A 97 -3.14 -10.75 2.44
CA PHE A 97 -2.38 -11.73 1.66
C PHE A 97 -2.22 -13.00 2.49
N LYS A 98 -2.89 -14.08 2.10
CA LYS A 98 -2.71 -15.38 2.73
C LYS A 98 -1.45 -16.04 2.17
N ILE A 99 -0.54 -16.48 3.04
CA ILE A 99 0.74 -17.09 2.64
C ILE A 99 0.60 -18.61 2.66
N LYS A 100 1.16 -19.29 1.66
CA LYS A 100 1.06 -20.76 1.52
C LYS A 100 1.65 -21.52 2.71
N ASP A 101 2.77 -21.02 3.23
CA ASP A 101 3.51 -21.65 4.33
C ASP A 101 2.98 -21.25 5.72
N GLY A 102 1.82 -20.57 5.76
CA GLY A 102 1.17 -20.11 6.96
C GLY A 102 1.35 -18.61 7.22
N GLY A 103 0.45 -18.06 8.02
CA GLY A 103 0.37 -16.64 8.33
C GLY A 103 -0.26 -15.80 7.22
N PHE A 104 -0.39 -14.51 7.52
CA PHE A 104 -1.01 -13.54 6.63
C PHE A 104 -0.32 -12.18 6.76
N ILE A 105 -0.44 -11.36 5.72
CA ILE A 105 -0.01 -9.96 5.74
C ILE A 105 -1.25 -9.10 5.55
N ILE A 106 -1.49 -8.19 6.49
CA ILE A 106 -2.59 -7.22 6.44
C ILE A 106 -2.08 -5.89 5.90
N SER A 107 -2.85 -5.27 5.03
CA SER A 107 -2.68 -3.91 4.56
C SER A 107 -4.07 -3.29 4.34
N SER A 108 -4.13 -2.00 4.08
CA SER A 108 -5.40 -1.31 3.82
C SER A 108 -5.34 -0.49 2.52
N ILE A 109 -6.48 -0.33 1.87
CA ILE A 109 -6.66 0.59 0.74
C ILE A 109 -7.81 1.55 1.05
N TYR A 110 -7.61 2.84 0.78
CA TYR A 110 -8.65 3.85 0.94
C TYR A 110 -8.51 4.96 -0.11
N GLU A 111 -9.58 5.72 -0.27
CA GLU A 111 -9.59 6.92 -1.08
C GLU A 111 -9.48 8.17 -0.18
N GLU A 112 -8.62 9.10 -0.56
CA GLU A 112 -8.50 10.42 0.07
C GLU A 112 -8.17 11.43 -1.02
N ASN A 113 -8.88 12.56 -1.07
CA ASN A 113 -8.64 13.64 -2.04
C ASN A 113 -8.51 13.16 -3.50
N ASN A 114 -9.45 12.31 -3.95
CA ASN A 114 -9.49 11.74 -5.31
C ASN A 114 -8.21 10.95 -5.67
N SER A 115 -7.53 10.39 -4.68
CA SER A 115 -6.38 9.50 -4.85
C SER A 115 -6.57 8.25 -4.02
N ILE A 116 -6.14 7.11 -4.55
CA ILE A 116 -6.18 5.84 -3.83
C ILE A 116 -4.83 5.63 -3.15
N TYR A 117 -4.86 5.20 -1.89
CA TYR A 117 -3.68 4.91 -1.09
C TYR A 117 -3.65 3.45 -0.69
N PHE A 118 -2.46 2.85 -0.69
CA PHE A 118 -2.17 1.55 -0.12
C PHE A 118 -1.33 1.76 1.14
N GLU A 119 -1.84 1.34 2.28
CA GLU A 119 -1.25 1.54 3.59
C GLU A 119 -0.80 0.21 4.19
N GLN A 120 0.47 0.18 4.59
CA GLN A 120 1.03 -0.94 5.35
C GLN A 120 1.07 -0.56 6.82
N ALA A 121 0.39 -1.34 7.67
CA ALA A 121 0.32 -1.10 9.11
C ALA A 121 1.71 -0.91 9.71
N PHE A 122 1.86 0.13 10.54
CA PHE A 122 3.13 0.52 11.18
C PHE A 122 4.32 0.71 10.22
N ASN A 123 4.07 0.92 8.93
CA ASN A 123 5.08 1.14 7.91
C ASN A 123 4.65 2.31 7.00
N ASP A 124 4.96 2.25 5.70
CA ASP A 124 4.74 3.36 4.79
C ASP A 124 3.34 3.37 4.15
N ILE A 125 2.91 4.57 3.77
CA ILE A 125 1.71 4.79 2.96
C ILE A 125 2.13 5.14 1.54
N PHE A 126 1.50 4.51 0.56
CA PHE A 126 1.82 4.66 -0.86
C PHE A 126 0.61 5.17 -1.63
N LYS A 127 0.81 6.12 -2.54
CA LYS A 127 -0.21 6.58 -3.47
C LYS A 127 -0.21 5.68 -4.71
N LEU A 128 -1.34 5.06 -5.01
CA LEU A 128 -1.48 4.23 -6.21
C LEU A 128 -1.56 5.10 -7.47
N ASN A 129 -0.86 4.69 -8.51
CA ASN A 129 -0.97 5.25 -9.86
C ASN A 129 -2.18 4.63 -10.56
N TYR A 130 -3.37 4.86 -10.01
CA TYR A 130 -4.63 4.37 -10.55
C TYR A 130 -5.57 5.55 -10.73
N ASN A 131 -6.07 5.74 -11.95
CA ASN A 131 -6.81 6.94 -12.33
C ASN A 131 -8.33 6.82 -12.10
N ASP A 132 -8.81 5.62 -11.77
CA ASP A 132 -10.22 5.35 -11.50
C ASP A 132 -10.48 5.26 -9.99
N ASN A 133 -11.74 5.08 -9.61
CA ASN A 133 -12.14 4.93 -8.21
C ASN A 133 -11.80 3.55 -7.64
N LEU A 134 -11.91 3.45 -6.31
CA LEU A 134 -11.58 2.26 -5.53
C LEU A 134 -12.40 1.02 -5.90
N TYR A 135 -13.69 1.18 -6.23
CA TYR A 135 -14.56 0.06 -6.61
C TYR A 135 -14.16 -0.53 -7.95
N LEU A 136 -13.88 0.33 -8.94
CA LEU A 136 -13.39 -0.11 -10.25
C LEU A 136 -12.05 -0.83 -10.14
N LEU A 137 -11.18 -0.40 -9.22
CA LEU A 137 -9.95 -1.15 -8.91
C LEU A 137 -10.28 -2.58 -8.43
N LEU A 138 -11.19 -2.71 -7.47
CA LEU A 138 -11.59 -4.01 -6.93
C LEU A 138 -12.25 -4.90 -7.98
N ASP A 139 -13.20 -4.40 -8.75
CA ASP A 139 -13.90 -5.16 -9.80
C ASP A 139 -12.91 -5.70 -10.84
N ASN A 140 -11.94 -4.86 -11.21
CA ASN A 140 -10.89 -5.17 -12.17
C ASN A 140 -9.90 -6.25 -11.69
N ILE A 141 -9.83 -6.51 -10.38
CA ILE A 141 -8.99 -7.54 -9.75
C ILE A 141 -9.80 -8.80 -9.43
N SER A 142 -10.98 -8.65 -8.83
CA SER A 142 -11.72 -9.74 -8.18
C SER A 142 -12.80 -10.40 -9.04
N GLN A 143 -13.26 -9.74 -10.11
CA GLN A 143 -14.48 -10.08 -10.86
C GLN A 143 -15.75 -10.03 -9.98
N GLU A 144 -16.85 -9.51 -10.53
CA GLU A 144 -18.09 -9.23 -9.78
C GLU A 144 -18.69 -10.45 -9.06
N ASN A 145 -18.50 -11.67 -9.58
CA ASN A 145 -19.13 -12.89 -9.08
C ASN A 145 -18.54 -13.42 -7.75
N ASN A 146 -17.43 -12.86 -7.27
CA ASN A 146 -16.75 -13.29 -6.03
C ASN A 146 -17.09 -12.42 -4.82
N LYS A 147 -18.22 -11.69 -4.89
CA LYS A 147 -18.68 -10.79 -3.85
C LYS A 147 -19.62 -11.50 -2.88
N GLU A 148 -19.30 -11.43 -1.59
CA GLU A 148 -20.12 -11.94 -0.49
C GLU A 148 -20.46 -10.78 0.46
N ASP A 149 -21.74 -10.58 0.74
CA ASP A 149 -22.16 -9.63 1.78
C ASP A 149 -21.90 -10.23 3.16
N ILE A 150 -21.20 -9.49 4.01
CA ILE A 150 -20.85 -9.93 5.37
C ILE A 150 -21.29 -8.88 6.39
N SER A 151 -21.27 -9.23 7.67
CA SER A 151 -21.48 -8.29 8.77
C SER A 151 -20.62 -8.71 9.95
N VAL A 152 -19.36 -8.29 9.93
CA VAL A 152 -18.34 -8.69 10.92
C VAL A 152 -17.71 -7.44 11.52
N ASN A 153 -17.49 -7.42 12.84
CA ASN A 153 -16.75 -6.32 13.48
C ASN A 153 -15.28 -6.39 13.05
N ILE A 154 -14.67 -5.24 12.76
CA ILE A 154 -13.27 -5.18 12.36
C ILE A 154 -12.31 -5.81 13.38
N GLU A 155 -12.64 -5.72 14.68
CA GLU A 155 -11.84 -6.34 15.74
C GLU A 155 -11.78 -7.87 15.59
N GLU A 156 -12.90 -8.48 15.18
CA GLU A 156 -12.97 -9.93 14.94
C GLU A 156 -12.15 -10.36 13.71
N LEU A 157 -11.90 -9.45 12.77
CA LEU A 157 -11.06 -9.71 11.58
C LEU A 157 -9.56 -9.77 11.91
N LEU A 158 -9.14 -9.22 13.06
CA LEU A 158 -7.75 -9.31 13.52
C LEU A 158 -7.45 -10.65 14.21
N ASP A 159 -8.47 -11.24 14.84
CA ASP A 159 -8.35 -12.45 15.67
C ASP A 159 -8.62 -13.76 14.89
N SER A 160 -9.04 -13.65 13.64
CA SER A 160 -9.46 -14.80 12.83
C SER A 160 -8.60 -14.98 11.59
N ASP A 161 -8.29 -16.24 11.24
CA ASP A 161 -7.55 -16.66 10.04
C ASP A 161 -8.37 -16.47 8.72
N PHE A 162 -9.13 -15.39 8.63
CA PHE A 162 -10.18 -15.12 7.64
C PHE A 162 -9.75 -15.16 6.15
#